data_AF-A0A1R1C587-F1
#
_entry.id   AF-A0A1R1C587-F1
#
_cell.length_a   1.000
_cell.length_b   1.000
_cell.length_c   1.000
_cell.angle_alpha   90.00
_cell.angle_beta   90.00
_cell.angle_gamma   90.00
#
_symmetry.space_group_name_H-M   'P 1'
#
loop_
_entity.id
_entity.type
_entity.pdbx_description
1 polymer ?
#
loop_
_entity_poly.entity_id
_entity_poly.type
_entity_poly.pdbx_seq_one_letter_code
_entity_poly.pdbx_strand_id
1 'polypeptide(L)'
;MEEKRIKVFGVPSAEDGRATPNNFFYYCTDMFYVSTHKPKKNYNVPQVFTVKGEFGPALTMKQCKEGLPSHFEHLVNGTIVNLKKVTKIIKIPHGAQVVFNVPVEPLEISDYAFDSKPWEELIKEAAEQPEDERWLPAVEYDEHVKKGEASLIRIKDVVVIESCSPKANYYVPSYVTVNKTFVEAMTLQTYKLLFPRLFPLLNSNLVNIDQVDSASDLVFDVVVRFKNSTVTTSMAHKYKKHFPELFKK
;
A
#
# COMPACT_ATOMS: atom_id res chain seq x y z
N MET A 1 -26.97 -9.21 1.05
CA MET A 1 -25.91 -8.69 0.15
C MET A 1 -24.70 -8.41 1.03
N GLU A 2 -23.63 -9.19 0.91
CA GLU A 2 -22.37 -8.85 1.59
C GLU A 2 -21.88 -7.52 1.01
N GLU A 3 -21.78 -6.47 1.82
CA GLU A 3 -21.07 -5.27 1.43
C GLU A 3 -19.66 -5.68 1.00
N LYS A 4 -19.30 -5.40 -0.25
CA LYS A 4 -18.01 -5.77 -0.81
C LYS A 4 -16.91 -5.05 -0.03
N ARG A 5 -16.29 -5.75 0.92
CA ARG A 5 -15.25 -5.20 1.78
C ARG A 5 -14.05 -4.80 0.94
N ILE A 6 -13.61 -3.55 1.08
CA ILE A 6 -12.44 -3.04 0.35
C ILE A 6 -11.19 -3.71 0.92
N LYS A 7 -10.54 -4.56 0.11
CA LYS A 7 -9.27 -5.21 0.41
C LYS A 7 -8.14 -4.29 -0.02
N VAL A 8 -7.30 -3.89 0.92
CA VAL A 8 -6.22 -2.92 0.74
C VAL A 8 -4.89 -3.64 0.86
N PHE A 9 -3.98 -3.40 -0.07
CA PHE A 9 -2.60 -3.85 -0.01
C PHE A 9 -1.89 -3.21 1.18
N GLY A 10 -1.13 -4.02 1.91
CA GLY A 10 -0.35 -3.54 3.04
C GLY A 10 0.71 -4.56 3.40
N VAL A 11 1.90 -4.08 3.72
CA VAL A 11 3.02 -4.89 4.16
C VAL A 11 2.86 -5.18 5.64
N PRO A 12 2.74 -6.44 6.06
CA PRO A 12 2.62 -6.78 7.48
C PRO A 12 3.88 -6.34 8.24
N SER A 13 3.69 -5.73 9.41
CA SER A 13 4.81 -5.42 10.31
C SER A 13 5.46 -6.71 10.83
N ALA A 14 6.79 -6.72 10.86
CA ALA A 14 7.59 -7.84 11.37
C ALA A 14 8.21 -7.53 12.75
N GLU A 15 7.60 -6.62 13.53
CA GLU A 15 8.06 -6.34 14.89
C GLU A 15 7.40 -7.33 15.86
N ASP A 16 8.25 -7.99 16.65
CA ASP A 16 7.94 -8.88 17.78
C ASP A 16 7.60 -10.35 17.50
N GLY A 17 8.50 -11.09 16.83
CA GLY A 17 8.72 -12.54 17.04
C GLY A 17 7.51 -13.48 16.86
N ARG A 18 6.35 -12.95 16.46
CA ARG A 18 5.14 -13.65 16.09
C ARG A 18 5.20 -13.90 14.60
N ALA A 19 4.62 -15.01 14.17
CA ALA A 19 4.50 -15.33 12.75
C ALA A 19 3.86 -14.13 12.04
N THR A 20 4.64 -13.48 11.16
CA THR A 20 4.17 -12.43 10.27
C THR A 20 2.91 -12.95 9.58
N PRO A 21 1.78 -12.24 9.60
CA PRO A 21 0.65 -12.63 8.79
C PRO A 21 1.11 -12.78 7.35
N ASN A 22 1.00 -13.97 6.77
CA ASN A 22 1.43 -14.27 5.38
C ASN A 22 0.57 -13.54 4.32
N ASN A 23 -0.21 -12.55 4.72
CA ASN A 23 -1.23 -11.91 3.92
C ASN A 23 -0.89 -10.43 3.78
N PHE A 24 -0.43 -10.02 2.60
CA PHE A 24 -0.12 -8.63 2.27
C PHE A 24 -1.39 -7.81 2.00
N PHE A 25 -2.33 -7.82 2.95
CA PHE A 25 -3.56 -7.04 2.88
C PHE A 25 -4.28 -6.88 4.22
N TYR A 26 -5.10 -5.85 4.29
CA TYR A 26 -6.13 -5.65 5.31
C TYR A 26 -7.46 -5.23 4.68
N TYR A 27 -8.55 -5.26 5.46
CA TYR A 27 -9.83 -4.69 5.04
C TYR A 27 -10.01 -3.32 5.68
N CYS A 28 -10.51 -2.33 4.91
CA CYS A 28 -10.79 -0.99 5.46
C CYS A 28 -11.72 -1.05 6.68
N THR A 29 -12.68 -1.97 6.68
CA THR A 29 -13.64 -2.17 7.77
C THR A 29 -12.99 -2.67 9.06
N ASP A 30 -11.82 -3.31 8.96
CA ASP A 30 -11.13 -3.94 10.10
C ASP A 30 -10.08 -3.01 10.72
N MET A 31 -9.91 -1.82 10.15
CA MET A 31 -8.96 -0.82 10.62
C MET A 31 -9.49 -0.19 11.91
N PHE A 32 -8.71 -0.30 12.99
CA PHE A 32 -8.95 0.39 14.25
C PHE A 32 -8.46 1.83 14.18
N TYR A 33 -7.19 2.01 13.83
CA TYR A 33 -6.59 3.33 13.65
C TYR A 33 -5.35 3.24 12.77
N VAL A 34 -4.89 4.39 12.32
CA VAL A 34 -3.61 4.59 11.64
C VAL A 34 -2.77 5.51 12.51
N SER A 35 -1.53 5.16 12.79
CA SER A 35 -0.59 6.05 13.47
C SER A 35 0.65 6.31 12.64
N THR A 36 1.39 7.36 13.01
CA THR A 36 2.71 7.58 12.46
C THR A 36 3.69 6.57 13.07
N HIS A 37 4.36 5.79 12.23
CA HIS A 37 5.50 4.95 12.58
C HIS A 37 6.78 5.51 11.93
N LYS A 38 7.93 5.26 12.56
CA LYS A 38 9.21 5.86 12.17
C LYS A 38 10.24 4.77 11.85
N PRO A 39 10.19 4.14 10.66
CA PRO A 39 11.07 3.02 10.33
C PRO A 39 12.54 3.45 10.19
N LYS A 40 12.80 4.75 9.97
CA LYS A 40 14.15 5.34 9.90
C LYS A 40 14.16 6.75 10.50
N LYS A 41 15.32 7.23 10.94
CA LYS A 41 15.53 8.48 11.70
C LYS A 41 14.85 9.75 11.15
N ASN A 42 14.51 9.80 9.86
CA ASN A 42 13.87 10.96 9.20
C ASN A 42 12.61 10.61 8.38
N TYR A 43 12.07 9.40 8.55
CA TYR A 43 10.96 8.92 7.73
C TYR A 43 9.80 8.53 8.64
N ASN A 44 8.70 9.24 8.48
CA ASN A 44 7.43 8.96 9.13
C ASN A 44 6.51 8.38 8.08
N VAL A 45 5.94 7.21 8.37
CA VAL A 45 5.02 6.50 7.47
C VAL A 45 3.78 6.10 8.25
N PRO A 46 2.61 5.96 7.60
CA PRO A 46 1.41 5.45 8.24
C PRO A 46 1.58 3.97 8.56
N GLN A 47 1.19 3.59 9.78
CA GLN A 47 1.06 2.23 10.24
C GLN A 47 -0.40 1.98 10.59
N VAL A 48 -1.01 1.01 9.94
CA VAL A 48 -2.43 0.66 10.06
C VAL A 48 -2.56 -0.46 11.08
N PHE A 49 -3.34 -0.23 12.13
CA PHE A 49 -3.66 -1.21 13.16
C PHE A 49 -5.05 -1.77 12.88
N THR A 50 -5.15 -3.09 12.80
CA THR A 50 -6.38 -3.79 12.42
C THR A 50 -6.68 -4.95 13.35
N VAL A 51 -7.87 -5.53 13.21
CA VAL A 51 -8.24 -6.80 13.87
C VAL A 51 -7.24 -7.93 13.58
N LYS A 52 -6.60 -7.92 12.40
CA LYS A 52 -5.72 -9.01 11.92
C LYS A 52 -4.22 -8.73 12.06
N GLY A 53 -3.86 -7.62 12.70
CA GLY A 53 -2.48 -7.19 12.87
C GLY A 53 -2.21 -5.84 12.25
N GLU A 54 -0.94 -5.58 12.00
CA GLU A 54 -0.42 -4.26 11.67
C GLU A 54 0.16 -4.24 10.26
N PHE A 55 -0.18 -3.20 9.50
CA PHE A 55 0.22 -3.09 8.09
C PHE A 55 0.77 -1.71 7.77
N GLY A 56 1.88 -1.65 7.05
CA GLY A 56 2.49 -0.44 6.53
C GLY A 56 2.52 -0.40 4.99
N PRO A 57 2.96 0.72 4.40
CA PRO A 57 3.24 0.81 2.97
C PRO A 57 4.44 -0.06 2.55
N ALA A 58 4.51 -0.46 1.28
CA ALA A 58 5.72 -1.07 0.72
C ALA A 58 6.83 -0.03 0.50
N LEU A 59 7.85 -0.06 1.36
CA LEU A 59 8.95 0.91 1.34
C LEU A 59 10.13 0.46 0.47
N THR A 60 10.10 -0.76 -0.06
CA THR A 60 11.18 -1.33 -0.86
C THR A 60 10.62 -2.19 -2.00
N MET A 61 11.39 -2.34 -3.09
CA MET A 61 11.04 -3.26 -4.19
C MET A 61 10.90 -4.71 -3.71
N LYS A 62 11.70 -5.12 -2.72
CA LYS A 62 11.61 -6.44 -2.09
C LYS A 62 10.25 -6.66 -1.43
N GLN A 63 9.85 -5.77 -0.51
CA GLN A 63 8.55 -5.86 0.17
C GLN A 63 7.39 -5.79 -0.82
N CYS A 64 7.52 -4.97 -1.87
CA CYS A 64 6.54 -4.89 -2.93
C CYS A 64 6.39 -6.24 -3.65
N LYS A 65 7.50 -6.84 -4.12
CA LYS A 65 7.48 -8.12 -4.82
C LYS A 65 6.97 -9.28 -3.95
N GLU A 66 7.36 -9.34 -2.68
CA GLU A 66 6.86 -10.35 -1.73
C GLU A 66 5.34 -10.31 -1.58
N GLY A 67 4.74 -9.12 -1.67
CA GLY A 67 3.30 -8.94 -1.56
C GLY A 67 2.52 -9.10 -2.85
N LEU A 68 3.17 -9.10 -4.02
CA LEU A 68 2.53 -9.15 -5.33
C LEU A 68 2.33 -10.59 -5.83
N PRO A 69 1.32 -10.82 -6.69
CA PRO A 69 1.14 -12.11 -7.35
C PRO A 69 2.34 -12.55 -8.20
N SER A 70 2.39 -13.83 -8.56
CA SER A 70 3.45 -14.39 -9.40
C SER A 70 3.54 -13.75 -10.79
N HIS A 71 2.42 -13.34 -11.39
CA HIS A 71 2.42 -12.64 -12.69
C HIS A 71 3.07 -11.25 -12.67
N PHE A 72 3.43 -10.70 -11.52
CA PHE A 72 4.28 -9.51 -11.43
C PHE A 72 5.75 -9.93 -11.43
N GLU A 73 6.38 -10.04 -12.58
CA GLU A 73 7.71 -10.65 -12.74
C GLU A 73 8.85 -9.65 -12.49
N HIS A 74 9.87 -10.07 -11.75
CA HIS A 74 11.03 -9.21 -11.44
C HIS A 74 12.10 -9.35 -12.52
N LEU A 75 12.46 -8.25 -13.15
CA LEU A 75 13.51 -8.15 -14.16
C LEU A 75 14.88 -7.97 -13.50
N VAL A 76 15.94 -8.28 -14.24
CA VAL A 76 17.34 -8.22 -13.75
C VAL A 76 17.75 -6.80 -13.35
N ASN A 77 17.19 -5.78 -14.01
CA ASN A 77 17.45 -4.37 -13.71
C ASN A 77 16.73 -3.84 -12.45
N GLY A 78 15.94 -4.68 -11.76
CA GLY A 78 15.19 -4.30 -10.57
C GLY A 78 13.74 -3.89 -10.82
N THR A 79 13.33 -3.74 -12.09
CA THR A 79 11.95 -3.42 -12.47
C THR A 79 11.04 -4.63 -12.29
N ILE A 80 9.80 -4.42 -11.86
CA ILE A 80 8.77 -5.48 -11.80
C ILE A 80 7.74 -5.21 -12.90
N VAL A 81 7.41 -6.20 -13.70
CA VAL A 81 6.49 -6.09 -14.83
C VAL A 81 5.25 -6.94 -14.59
N ASN A 82 4.06 -6.38 -14.80
CA ASN A 82 2.83 -7.15 -14.82
C ASN A 82 2.72 -7.91 -16.16
N LEU A 83 3.01 -9.21 -16.15
CA LEU A 83 2.97 -10.05 -17.35
C LEU A 83 1.60 -10.15 -18.00
N LYS A 84 0.50 -9.93 -17.24
CA LYS A 84 -0.85 -9.83 -17.82
C LYS A 84 -1.04 -8.62 -18.73
N LYS A 85 -0.16 -7.61 -18.60
CA LYS A 85 -0.14 -6.42 -19.46
C LYS A 85 0.86 -6.55 -20.60
N VAL A 86 1.57 -7.66 -20.72
CA VAL A 86 2.57 -7.88 -21.77
C VAL A 86 1.93 -8.64 -22.93
N THR A 87 2.07 -8.10 -24.14
CA THR A 87 1.68 -8.78 -25.38
C THR A 87 2.74 -9.79 -25.78
N LYS A 88 4.01 -9.36 -25.81
CA LYS A 88 5.17 -10.16 -26.21
C LYS A 88 6.46 -9.47 -25.79
N ILE A 89 7.57 -10.19 -25.84
CA ILE A 89 8.92 -9.63 -25.69
C ILE A 89 9.69 -9.94 -26.97
N ILE A 90 10.24 -8.92 -27.63
CA ILE A 90 10.91 -9.04 -28.93
C ILE A 90 12.39 -8.71 -28.82
N LYS A 91 13.25 -9.49 -29.49
CA LYS A 91 14.69 -9.22 -29.53
C LYS A 91 14.98 -8.02 -30.44
N ILE A 92 15.89 -7.15 -29.99
CA ILE A 92 16.37 -5.96 -30.70
C ILE A 92 17.91 -5.97 -30.74
N PRO A 93 18.60 -5.15 -31.54
CA PRO A 93 20.05 -5.25 -31.73
C PRO A 93 20.91 -5.19 -30.46
N HIS A 94 20.40 -4.58 -29.37
CA HIS A 94 21.13 -4.42 -28.10
C HIS A 94 20.32 -4.90 -26.88
N GLY A 95 19.45 -5.90 -27.05
CA GLY A 95 18.67 -6.47 -25.96
C GLY A 95 17.31 -6.98 -26.43
N ALA A 96 16.28 -6.71 -25.64
CA ALA A 96 14.91 -6.99 -26.00
C ALA A 96 13.97 -5.88 -25.54
N GLN A 97 12.76 -5.88 -26.08
CA GLN A 97 11.73 -4.90 -25.79
C GLN A 97 10.46 -5.62 -25.33
N VAL A 98 9.99 -5.27 -24.13
CA VAL A 98 8.72 -5.73 -23.57
C VAL A 98 7.61 -4.86 -24.15
N VAL A 99 6.74 -5.45 -24.96
CA VAL A 99 5.63 -4.75 -25.63
C VAL A 99 4.36 -4.98 -24.83
N PHE A 100 3.73 -3.89 -24.36
CA PHE A 100 2.51 -3.96 -23.56
C PHE A 100 1.25 -4.09 -24.43
N ASN A 101 0.16 -4.60 -23.84
CA ASN A 101 -1.18 -4.66 -24.44
C ASN A 101 -2.05 -3.43 -24.08
N VAL A 102 -1.41 -2.44 -23.46
CA VAL A 102 -1.96 -1.15 -23.04
C VAL A 102 -1.04 -0.04 -23.57
N PRO A 103 -1.53 1.20 -23.72
CA PRO A 103 -0.73 2.29 -24.29
C PRO A 103 0.28 2.82 -23.27
N VAL A 104 1.30 2.02 -22.98
CA VAL A 104 2.48 2.36 -22.18
C VAL A 104 3.70 2.12 -23.07
N GLU A 105 4.70 3.00 -22.98
CA GLU A 105 5.93 2.87 -23.73
C GLU A 105 6.58 1.51 -23.49
N PRO A 106 7.08 0.82 -24.54
CA PRO A 106 7.73 -0.45 -24.35
C PRO A 106 8.97 -0.33 -23.46
N LEU A 107 9.21 -1.35 -22.63
CA LEU A 107 10.35 -1.38 -21.72
C LEU A 107 11.52 -2.13 -22.35
N GLU A 108 12.69 -1.50 -22.45
CA GLU A 108 13.91 -2.17 -22.89
C GLU A 108 14.57 -2.99 -21.76
N ILE A 109 15.00 -4.20 -22.09
CA ILE A 109 15.70 -5.12 -21.20
C ILE A 109 16.96 -5.65 -21.88
N SER A 110 17.96 -6.08 -21.10
CA SER A 110 19.19 -6.64 -21.66
C SER A 110 18.96 -8.01 -22.31
N ASP A 111 19.89 -8.42 -23.19
CA ASP A 111 19.89 -9.79 -23.75
C ASP A 111 19.92 -10.85 -22.65
N TYR A 112 20.69 -10.61 -21.59
CA TYR A 112 20.72 -11.52 -20.44
C TYR A 112 19.36 -11.66 -19.78
N ALA A 113 18.62 -10.56 -19.59
CA ALA A 113 17.27 -10.62 -19.04
C ALA A 113 16.33 -11.40 -19.97
N PHE A 114 16.42 -11.18 -21.28
CA PHE A 114 15.65 -11.92 -22.27
C PHE A 114 15.96 -13.42 -22.25
N ASP A 115 17.23 -13.80 -22.28
CA ASP A 115 17.65 -15.21 -22.35
C ASP A 115 17.51 -15.94 -20.98
N SER A 116 17.31 -15.22 -19.87
CA SER A 116 17.25 -15.80 -18.52
C SER A 116 15.96 -16.54 -18.17
N LYS A 117 14.88 -16.37 -18.96
CA LYS A 117 13.54 -16.89 -18.61
C LYS A 117 12.76 -17.37 -19.84
N PRO A 118 11.86 -18.36 -19.65
CA PRO A 118 10.96 -18.80 -20.71
C PRO A 118 9.77 -17.82 -20.85
N TRP A 119 10.00 -16.64 -21.42
CA TRP A 119 9.03 -15.54 -21.40
C TRP A 119 7.67 -15.88 -22.00
N GLU A 120 7.63 -16.63 -23.10
CA GLU A 120 6.38 -17.03 -23.74
C GLU A 120 5.50 -17.89 -22.83
N GLU A 121 6.12 -18.83 -22.09
CA GLU A 121 5.43 -19.68 -21.12
C GLU A 121 4.95 -18.86 -19.93
N LEU A 122 5.80 -17.99 -19.38
CA LEU A 122 5.45 -17.12 -18.25
C LEU A 122 4.29 -16.16 -18.58
N ILE A 123 4.26 -15.59 -19.79
CA ILE A 123 3.17 -14.72 -20.24
C ILE A 123 1.87 -15.53 -20.36
N LYS A 124 1.95 -16.75 -20.90
CA LYS A 124 0.79 -17.64 -21.00
C LYS A 124 0.24 -18.04 -19.62
N GLU A 125 1.11 -18.45 -18.70
CA GLU A 125 0.74 -18.79 -17.32
C GLU A 125 0.15 -17.59 -16.59
N ALA A 126 0.72 -16.40 -16.78
CA ALA A 126 0.21 -15.17 -16.19
C ALA A 126 -1.23 -14.85 -16.63
N ALA A 127 -1.58 -15.14 -17.89
CA ALA A 127 -2.93 -14.92 -18.40
C ALA A 127 -3.99 -15.77 -17.67
N GLU A 128 -3.62 -16.97 -17.21
CA GLU A 128 -4.51 -17.92 -16.52
C GLU A 128 -4.66 -17.61 -15.02
N GLN A 129 -3.73 -16.84 -14.44
CA GLN A 129 -3.78 -16.46 -13.03
C GLN A 129 -4.94 -15.48 -12.72
N PRO A 130 -5.50 -15.46 -11.50
CA PRO A 130 -6.50 -14.48 -11.12
C PRO A 130 -5.92 -13.05 -11.07
N GLU A 131 -6.77 -12.06 -11.34
CA GLU A 131 -6.43 -10.65 -11.17
C GLU A 131 -6.25 -10.29 -9.69
N ASP A 132 -5.36 -9.33 -9.43
CA ASP A 132 -5.23 -8.76 -8.09
C ASP A 132 -6.26 -7.65 -7.86
N GLU A 133 -7.32 -7.99 -7.12
CA GLU A 133 -8.40 -7.08 -6.81
C GLU A 133 -8.10 -6.12 -5.65
N ARG A 134 -6.91 -6.20 -5.02
CA ARG A 134 -6.52 -5.30 -3.94
C ARG A 134 -6.39 -3.85 -4.42
N TRP A 135 -6.74 -2.94 -3.53
CA TRP A 135 -6.51 -1.50 -3.69
C TRP A 135 -5.20 -1.10 -3.02
N LEU A 136 -4.49 -0.15 -3.62
CA LEU A 136 -3.27 0.43 -3.11
C LEU A 136 -3.51 1.90 -2.74
N PRO A 137 -3.30 2.30 -1.48
CA PRO A 137 -3.27 3.70 -1.08
C PRO A 137 -2.08 4.39 -1.74
N ALA A 138 -2.35 5.33 -2.63
CA ALA A 138 -1.33 5.90 -3.49
C ALA A 138 -1.45 7.43 -3.61
N VAL A 139 -0.34 8.07 -3.96
CA VAL A 139 -0.27 9.49 -4.33
C VAL A 139 0.34 9.56 -5.70
N GLU A 140 -0.30 10.32 -6.59
CA GLU A 140 0.26 10.60 -7.92
C GLU A 140 1.67 11.19 -7.80
N TYR A 141 2.58 10.65 -8.59
CA TYR A 141 3.99 11.00 -8.60
C TYR A 141 4.37 11.55 -9.95
N ASP A 142 4.80 12.81 -9.94
CA ASP A 142 5.42 13.50 -11.06
C ASP A 142 6.64 14.22 -10.48
N GLU A 143 7.82 13.97 -11.06
CA GLU A 143 9.10 14.53 -10.59
C GLU A 143 9.11 16.06 -10.58
N HIS A 144 8.23 16.68 -11.38
CA HIS A 144 8.09 18.12 -11.49
C HIS A 144 7.00 18.69 -10.57
N VAL A 145 6.12 17.86 -9.99
CA VAL A 145 4.98 18.31 -9.17
C VAL A 145 5.15 17.90 -7.70
N LYS A 146 5.26 18.91 -6.83
CA LYS A 146 5.49 18.70 -5.37
C LYS A 146 4.34 18.02 -4.62
N LYS A 147 3.13 17.95 -5.20
CA LYS A 147 1.93 17.36 -4.59
C LYS A 147 1.03 16.76 -5.66
N GLY A 148 0.98 15.44 -5.74
CA GLY A 148 -0.03 14.72 -6.51
C GLY A 148 -1.31 14.46 -5.72
N GLU A 149 -2.37 14.06 -6.42
CA GLU A 149 -3.63 13.68 -5.80
C GLU A 149 -3.53 12.30 -5.12
N ALA A 150 -4.15 12.20 -3.94
CA ALA A 150 -4.28 10.94 -3.23
C ALA A 150 -5.44 10.13 -3.80
N SER A 151 -5.22 8.86 -4.14
CA SER A 151 -6.27 7.96 -4.57
C SER A 151 -6.03 6.52 -4.14
N LEU A 152 -7.10 5.71 -4.16
CA LEU A 152 -6.97 4.26 -4.15
C LEU A 152 -6.87 3.80 -5.60
N ILE A 153 -5.74 3.21 -5.99
CA ILE A 153 -5.59 2.58 -7.31
C ILE A 153 -5.69 1.06 -7.19
N ARG A 154 -6.09 0.36 -8.25
CA ARG A 154 -6.11 -1.11 -8.23
C ARG A 154 -4.74 -1.66 -8.59
N ILE A 155 -4.30 -2.72 -7.91
CA ILE A 155 -3.05 -3.39 -8.26
C ILE A 155 -3.08 -3.93 -9.70
N LYS A 156 -4.21 -4.49 -10.15
CA LYS A 156 -4.36 -4.95 -11.54
C LYS A 156 -4.21 -3.87 -12.63
N ASP A 157 -4.29 -2.59 -12.27
CA ASP A 157 -4.11 -1.47 -13.20
C ASP A 157 -2.62 -1.05 -13.31
N VAL A 158 -1.76 -1.58 -12.44
CA VAL A 158 -0.31 -1.38 -12.48
C VAL A 158 0.28 -2.23 -13.60
N VAL A 159 1.09 -1.58 -14.44
CA VAL A 159 1.75 -2.16 -15.62
C VAL A 159 3.21 -2.47 -15.29
N VAL A 160 3.90 -1.51 -14.70
CA VAL A 160 5.31 -1.60 -14.31
C VAL A 160 5.50 -1.03 -12.92
N ILE A 161 6.43 -1.59 -12.15
CA ILE A 161 6.89 -1.02 -10.89
C ILE A 161 8.39 -0.81 -10.94
N GLU A 162 8.82 0.41 -10.70
CA GLU A 162 10.22 0.82 -10.73
C GLU A 162 10.65 1.41 -9.40
N SER A 163 11.96 1.59 -9.24
CA SER A 163 12.49 2.32 -8.09
C SER A 163 12.56 3.81 -8.41
N CYS A 164 11.93 4.66 -7.60
CA CYS A 164 12.06 6.12 -7.70
C CYS A 164 12.54 6.72 -6.39
N SER A 165 12.98 7.99 -6.42
CA SER A 165 13.56 8.68 -5.27
C SER A 165 12.81 9.98 -4.97
N PRO A 166 11.61 9.93 -4.34
CA PRO A 166 10.81 11.12 -4.04
C PRO A 166 11.52 12.07 -3.03
N LYS A 167 12.53 11.56 -2.33
CA LYS A 167 13.44 12.35 -1.48
C LYS A 167 14.85 11.83 -1.70
N ALA A 168 15.84 12.72 -1.62
CA ALA A 168 17.24 12.35 -1.80
C ALA A 168 17.64 11.14 -0.92
N ASN A 169 18.26 10.14 -1.56
CA ASN A 169 18.70 8.89 -0.94
C ASN A 169 17.57 8.04 -0.34
N TYR A 170 16.35 8.17 -0.85
CA TYR A 170 15.20 7.38 -0.39
C TYR A 170 14.46 6.76 -1.56
N TYR A 171 14.82 5.51 -1.85
CA TYR A 171 14.24 4.75 -2.95
C TYR A 171 13.00 4.00 -2.51
N VAL A 172 11.91 4.14 -3.26
CA VAL A 172 10.62 3.47 -3.03
C VAL A 172 10.05 2.93 -4.33
N PRO A 173 9.11 1.96 -4.27
CA PRO A 173 8.35 1.54 -5.43
C PRO A 173 7.53 2.69 -6.04
N SER A 174 7.65 2.83 -7.34
CA SER A 174 6.88 3.69 -8.23
C SER A 174 5.98 2.81 -9.08
N TYR A 175 4.67 3.02 -9.01
CA TYR A 175 3.65 2.22 -9.68
C TYR A 175 3.19 2.94 -10.95
N VAL A 176 3.61 2.42 -12.10
CA VAL A 176 3.24 2.97 -13.42
C VAL A 176 1.94 2.32 -13.87
N THR A 177 0.93 3.15 -14.12
CA THR A 177 -0.34 2.76 -14.75
C THR A 177 -0.36 3.30 -16.19
N VAL A 178 -1.45 3.03 -16.92
CA VAL A 178 -1.63 3.55 -18.29
C VAL A 178 -1.59 5.08 -18.36
N ASN A 179 -2.12 5.76 -17.33
CA ASN A 179 -2.35 7.20 -17.40
C ASN A 179 -1.36 8.00 -16.55
N LYS A 180 -0.89 7.42 -15.45
CA LYS A 180 -0.22 8.12 -14.36
C LYS A 180 0.77 7.21 -13.65
N THR A 181 1.73 7.84 -12.99
CA THR A 181 2.66 7.19 -12.08
C THR A 181 2.30 7.53 -10.65
N PHE A 182 2.49 6.59 -9.73
CA PHE A 182 2.12 6.74 -8.34
C PHE A 182 3.22 6.24 -7.40
N VAL A 183 3.23 6.73 -6.17
CA VAL A 183 3.98 6.16 -5.04
C VAL A 183 3.02 5.83 -3.90
N GLU A 184 3.47 5.01 -2.95
CA GLU A 184 2.72 4.72 -1.72
C GLU A 184 2.22 5.98 -1.00
N ALA A 185 1.03 5.91 -0.40
CA ALA A 185 0.52 6.94 0.48
C ALA A 185 1.33 7.01 1.77
N MET A 186 2.36 7.87 1.81
CA MET A 186 3.32 7.88 2.91
C MET A 186 2.97 8.81 4.09
N THR A 187 1.78 9.42 4.14
CA THR A 187 1.43 10.37 5.22
C THR A 187 0.07 10.07 5.85
N LEU A 188 -0.08 10.38 7.14
CA LEU A 188 -1.38 10.35 7.80
C LEU A 188 -2.39 11.24 7.08
N GLN A 189 -1.99 12.43 6.61
CA GLN A 189 -2.91 13.33 5.93
C GLN A 189 -3.47 12.70 4.64
N THR A 190 -2.65 11.95 3.90
CA THR A 190 -3.10 11.16 2.75
C THR A 190 -4.13 10.12 3.17
N TYR A 191 -3.87 9.35 4.24
CA TYR A 191 -4.82 8.36 4.75
C TYR A 191 -6.15 8.97 5.22
N LYS A 192 -6.13 10.17 5.81
CA LYS A 192 -7.35 10.91 6.17
C LYS A 192 -8.22 11.21 4.94
N LEU A 193 -7.61 11.53 3.80
CA LEU A 193 -8.33 11.80 2.55
C LEU A 193 -8.90 10.51 1.94
N LEU A 194 -8.13 9.41 2.00
CA LEU A 194 -8.51 8.13 1.41
C LEU A 194 -9.59 7.38 2.21
N PHE A 195 -9.59 7.55 3.53
CA PHE A 195 -10.48 6.82 4.43
C PHE A 195 -11.30 7.81 5.28
N PRO A 196 -12.46 8.27 4.78
CA PRO A 196 -13.21 9.37 5.39
C PRO A 196 -13.79 9.07 6.78
N ARG A 197 -13.87 7.80 7.18
CA ARG A 197 -14.28 7.36 8.53
C ARG A 197 -13.18 7.50 9.58
N LEU A 198 -11.97 7.87 9.15
CA LEU A 198 -10.86 8.16 10.05
C LEU A 198 -10.92 9.58 10.61
N PHE A 199 -10.94 9.70 11.93
CA PHE A 199 -10.95 10.97 12.64
C PHE A 199 -9.65 11.15 13.46
N PRO A 200 -9.00 12.33 13.41
CA PRO A 200 -7.79 12.58 14.20
C PRO A 200 -8.12 12.76 15.69
N LEU A 201 -7.73 11.79 16.53
CA LEU A 201 -7.86 11.91 17.98
C LEU A 201 -6.57 12.42 18.66
N LEU A 202 -5.44 12.37 17.95
CA LEU A 202 -4.15 12.97 18.30
C LEU A 202 -3.50 13.53 17.03
N ASN A 203 -2.38 14.25 17.20
CA ASN A 203 -1.56 14.68 16.06
C ASN A 203 -0.86 13.50 15.36
N SER A 204 -0.73 12.37 16.05
CA SER A 204 0.00 11.18 15.60
C SER A 204 -0.90 10.01 15.18
N ASN A 205 -2.24 10.14 15.26
CA ASN A 205 -3.15 9.07 14.89
C ASN A 205 -4.42 9.56 14.15
N LEU A 206 -5.06 8.61 13.50
CA LEU A 206 -6.33 8.71 12.82
C LEU A 206 -7.15 7.48 13.18
N VAL A 207 -8.29 7.65 13.84
CA VAL A 207 -9.06 6.56 14.45
C VAL A 207 -10.34 6.32 13.66
N ASN A 208 -10.63 5.05 13.37
CA ASN A 208 -11.89 4.65 12.78
C ASN A 208 -12.98 4.67 13.86
N ILE A 209 -13.78 5.73 13.88
CA ILE A 209 -14.77 5.95 14.93
C ILE A 209 -15.81 4.83 14.98
N ASP A 210 -16.12 4.20 13.84
CA ASP A 210 -17.07 3.08 13.78
C ASP A 210 -16.59 1.83 14.52
N GLN A 211 -15.28 1.71 14.75
CA GLN A 211 -14.68 0.61 15.48
C GLN A 211 -14.51 0.91 16.97
N VAL A 212 -14.83 2.12 17.42
CA VAL A 212 -14.72 2.48 18.84
C VAL A 212 -15.91 1.92 19.62
N ASP A 213 -15.63 1.26 20.74
CA ASP A 213 -16.64 0.75 21.68
C ASP A 213 -16.92 1.75 22.81
N SER A 214 -15.86 2.31 23.41
CA SER A 214 -15.99 3.28 24.50
C SER A 214 -14.71 4.09 24.67
N ALA A 215 -14.81 5.20 25.38
CA ALA A 215 -13.69 6.00 25.85
C ALA A 215 -13.75 6.18 27.37
N SER A 216 -12.59 6.11 28.03
CA SER A 216 -12.46 6.31 29.48
C SER A 216 -11.60 7.52 29.76
N ASP A 217 -12.12 8.43 30.58
CA ASP A 217 -11.44 9.65 30.99
C ASP A 217 -10.51 9.39 32.18
N LEU A 218 -9.20 9.51 31.97
CA LEU A 218 -8.19 9.42 33.00
C LEU A 218 -7.62 10.81 33.29
N VAL A 219 -6.92 10.94 34.42
CA VAL A 219 -6.35 12.23 34.89
C VAL A 219 -5.44 12.89 33.84
N PHE A 220 -4.70 12.10 33.07
CA PHE A 220 -3.68 12.58 32.13
C PHE A 220 -3.93 12.17 30.67
N ASP A 221 -4.96 11.36 30.40
CA ASP A 221 -5.23 10.84 29.05
C ASP A 221 -6.68 10.40 28.90
N VAL A 222 -7.12 10.24 27.66
CA VAL A 222 -8.38 9.58 27.34
C VAL A 222 -8.09 8.30 26.58
N VAL A 223 -8.41 7.17 27.19
CA VAL A 223 -8.19 5.85 26.60
C VAL A 223 -9.38 5.45 25.75
N VAL A 224 -9.14 5.19 24.48
CA VAL A 224 -10.12 4.73 23.49
C VAL A 224 -10.00 3.22 23.32
N ARG A 225 -11.11 2.51 23.49
CA ARG A 225 -11.21 1.05 23.35
C ARG A 225 -11.96 0.68 22.09
N PHE A 226 -11.47 -0.34 21.38
CA PHE A 226 -12.09 -0.82 20.15
C PHE A 226 -13.03 -2.00 20.41
N LYS A 227 -14.05 -2.15 19.55
CA LYS A 227 -15.00 -3.27 19.58
C LYS A 227 -14.26 -4.58 19.44
N ASN A 228 -14.55 -5.54 20.32
CA ASN A 228 -14.02 -6.91 20.29
C ASN A 228 -12.49 -7.00 20.22
N SER A 229 -11.77 -6.06 20.84
CA SER A 229 -10.31 -5.99 20.79
C SER A 229 -9.71 -5.52 22.11
N THR A 230 -8.53 -6.04 22.44
CA THR A 230 -7.71 -5.54 23.55
C THR A 230 -6.84 -4.35 23.15
N VAL A 231 -6.76 -4.06 21.84
CA VAL A 231 -6.05 -2.89 21.34
C VAL A 231 -6.75 -1.64 21.85
N THR A 232 -5.94 -0.66 22.25
CA THR A 232 -6.41 0.65 22.68
C THR A 232 -5.57 1.74 22.02
N THR A 233 -6.09 2.95 21.99
CA THR A 233 -5.33 4.14 21.60
C THR A 233 -5.71 5.30 22.51
N SER A 234 -5.08 6.44 22.31
CA SER A 234 -5.30 7.64 23.12
C SER A 234 -6.00 8.73 22.33
N MET A 235 -6.69 9.62 23.05
CA MET A 235 -7.40 10.77 22.51
C MET A 235 -7.08 12.02 23.35
N ALA A 236 -6.83 13.15 22.69
CA ALA A 236 -6.68 14.41 23.41
C ALA A 236 -8.02 14.87 24.03
N HIS A 237 -8.00 15.38 25.27
CA HIS A 237 -9.18 15.84 26.00
C HIS A 237 -10.07 16.81 25.20
N LYS A 238 -9.49 17.65 24.32
CA LYS A 238 -10.23 18.58 23.47
C LYS A 238 -11.22 17.90 22.52
N TYR A 239 -11.02 16.61 22.21
CA TYR A 239 -11.86 15.87 21.28
C TYR A 239 -13.08 15.20 21.93
N LYS A 240 -13.14 15.13 23.26
CA LYS A 240 -14.29 14.55 23.99
C LYS A 240 -15.64 15.12 23.57
N LYS A 241 -15.69 16.44 23.35
CA LYS A 241 -16.91 17.15 22.96
C LYS A 241 -17.49 16.70 21.62
N HIS A 242 -16.70 16.06 20.77
CA HIS A 242 -17.15 15.56 19.48
C HIS A 242 -17.82 14.18 19.58
N PHE A 243 -17.56 13.44 20.67
CA PHE A 243 -18.03 12.07 20.87
C PHE A 243 -18.51 11.82 22.32
N PRO A 244 -19.43 12.65 22.86
CA PRO A 244 -19.90 12.53 24.24
C PRO A 244 -20.56 11.17 24.52
N GLU A 245 -21.11 10.51 23.52
CA GLU A 245 -21.72 9.18 23.60
C GLU A 245 -20.71 8.09 23.96
N LEU A 246 -19.43 8.23 23.63
CA LEU A 246 -18.41 7.22 23.92
C LEU A 246 -18.05 7.12 25.41
N PHE A 247 -18.40 8.12 26.20
CA PHE A 247 -18.11 8.20 27.65
C PHE A 247 -19.26 7.72 28.52
N LYS A 248 -20.42 7.42 27.93
CA LYS A 248 -21.61 6.99 28.66
C LYS A 248 -21.59 5.46 28.77
N LYS A 249 -20.91 4.93 29.79
CA LYS A 249 -21.11 3.57 30.29
C LYS A 249 -21.16 3.61 31.80
#